data_AF-A0A2E8D1J2-F1
#
_entry.id   AF-A0A2E8D1J2-F1
#
_cell.length_a   1.000
_cell.length_b   1.000
_cell.length_c   1.000
_cell.angle_alpha   90.00
_cell.angle_beta   90.00
_cell.angle_gamma   90.00
#
_symmetry.space_group_name_H-M   'P 1'
#
loop_
_entity.id
_entity.type
_entity.pdbx_description
1 polymer ?
#
loop_
_entity_poly.entity_id
_entity_poly.type
_entity_poly.pdbx_seq_one_letter_code
_entity_poly.pdbx_strand_id
1 'polypeptide(L)' 'MRGNANASVIVAFDSHFRKSSRKPTIVADATHAILTQNSRKCTGNVFIDEEVLKSEGASDFDLYAMTHGVEPLPSFSF' A
#
# COMPACT_ATOMS: atom_id res chain seq x y z
N MET A 1 13.87 34.67 -5.49
CA MET A 1 12.76 33.79 -5.89
C MET A 1 13.29 32.72 -6.85
N ARG A 2 13.48 31.48 -6.39
CA ARG A 2 13.71 30.32 -7.27
C ARG A 2 13.01 29.11 -6.66
N GLY A 3 11.73 28.93 -6.98
CA GLY A 3 11.00 27.69 -6.70
C GLY A 3 11.36 26.67 -7.78
N ASN A 4 11.86 25.51 -7.36
CA ASN A 4 12.13 24.38 -8.24
C ASN A 4 10.81 23.63 -8.54
N ALA A 5 10.47 23.55 -9.83
CA ALA A 5 9.20 23.04 -10.34
C ALA A 5 9.09 21.50 -10.33
N ASN A 6 9.45 20.86 -9.20
CA ASN A 6 9.37 19.40 -9.07
C ASN A 6 8.04 18.90 -8.46
N ALA A 7 7.09 19.79 -8.17
CA ALA A 7 5.82 19.42 -7.53
C ALA A 7 4.66 19.16 -8.51
N SER A 8 4.81 19.44 -9.81
CA SER A 8 3.67 19.52 -10.73
C SER A 8 3.27 18.20 -11.42
N VAL A 9 4.05 17.12 -11.31
CA VAL A 9 3.67 15.81 -11.91
C VAL A 9 2.75 14.99 -11.00
N ILE A 10 2.66 15.31 -9.70
CA ILE A 10 1.77 14.58 -8.76
C ILE A 10 0.32 15.12 -8.79
N VAL A 11 0.07 16.27 -9.42
CA VAL A 11 -1.23 16.96 -9.41
C VAL A 11 -1.96 16.83 -10.77
N ALA A 12 -2.02 15.62 -11.30
CA ALA A 12 -2.91 15.29 -12.43
C ALA A 12 -3.63 13.94 -12.26
N PHE A 13 -3.42 13.26 -11.12
CA PHE A 13 -4.36 12.24 -10.64
C PHE A 13 -5.48 12.97 -9.92
N ASP A 14 -6.73 12.68 -10.26
CA ASP A 14 -7.88 13.31 -9.61
C ASP A 14 -7.73 13.24 -8.08
N SER A 15 -7.97 14.37 -7.41
CA SER A 15 -7.71 14.55 -5.98
C SER A 15 -8.45 13.53 -5.11
N HIS A 16 -9.52 12.94 -5.64
CA HIS A 16 -10.31 11.90 -5.00
C HIS A 16 -9.55 10.57 -4.95
N PHE A 17 -8.96 10.13 -6.06
CA PHE A 17 -8.17 8.89 -6.12
C PHE A 17 -7.03 8.88 -5.12
N ARG A 18 -6.33 10.02 -4.95
CA ARG A 18 -5.25 10.12 -3.98
C ARG A 18 -5.74 9.97 -2.53
N LYS A 19 -6.93 10.49 -2.21
CA LYS A 19 -7.50 10.41 -0.86
C LYS A 19 -7.97 8.98 -0.53
N SER A 20 -8.56 8.30 -1.51
CA SER A 20 -9.00 6.90 -1.41
C SER A 20 -7.90 5.87 -1.70
N SER A 21 -6.65 6.31 -1.89
CA SER A 21 -5.50 5.41 -2.02
C SER A 21 -4.90 5.05 -0.66
N ARG A 22 -4.08 4.01 -0.64
CA ARG A 22 -3.26 3.65 0.52
C ARG A 22 -1.83 4.18 0.38
N LYS A 23 -1.17 4.36 1.52
CA LYS A 23 0.25 4.68 1.62
C LYS A 23 1.06 3.51 1.04
N PRO A 24 2.13 3.77 0.28
CA PRO A 24 2.98 2.72 -0.29
C PRO A 24 3.66 1.85 0.77
N THR A 25 3.68 2.28 2.03
CA THR A 25 4.25 1.53 3.16
C THR A 25 3.55 0.19 3.39
N ILE A 26 2.28 0.02 3.00
CA ILE A 26 1.58 -1.27 3.15
C ILE A 26 2.26 -2.39 2.35
N VAL A 27 2.68 -2.09 1.12
CA VAL A 27 3.40 -3.04 0.26
C VAL A 27 4.81 -3.27 0.79
N ALA A 28 5.45 -2.24 1.35
CA ALA A 28 6.78 -2.37 1.95
C ALA A 28 6.76 -3.33 3.16
N ASP A 29 5.79 -3.17 4.06
CA ASP A 29 5.66 -4.03 5.24
C ASP A 29 5.27 -5.47 4.86
N ALA A 30 4.35 -5.65 3.91
CA ALA A 30 4.00 -6.97 3.39
C ALA A 30 5.21 -7.65 2.72
N THR A 31 6.00 -6.90 1.95
CA THR A 31 7.22 -7.41 1.32
C THR A 31 8.25 -7.81 2.39
N HIS A 32 8.41 -7.02 3.44
CA HIS A 32 9.28 -7.36 4.56
C HIS A 32 8.86 -8.67 5.24
N ALA A 33 7.56 -8.86 5.49
CA ALA A 33 7.03 -10.10 6.02
C ALA A 33 7.35 -11.30 5.11
N ILE A 34 7.11 -11.21 3.80
CA ILE A 34 7.42 -12.28 2.86
C ILE A 34 8.92 -12.60 2.82
N LEU A 35 9.77 -11.58 2.74
CA LEU A 35 11.22 -11.76 2.58
C LEU A 35 11.91 -12.31 3.82
N THR A 36 11.30 -12.16 5.00
CA THR A 36 11.83 -12.70 6.26
C THR A 36 11.39 -14.14 6.52
N GLN A 37 10.45 -14.67 5.73
CA GLN A 37 10.06 -16.08 5.80
C GLN A 37 11.10 -17.02 5.17
N ASN A 38 10.98 -18.32 5.47
CA ASN A 38 11.86 -19.33 4.89
C ASN A 38 11.60 -19.47 3.38
N SER A 39 12.55 -19.00 2.56
CA SER A 39 12.46 -18.99 1.09
C SER A 39 12.23 -20.36 0.45
N ARG A 40 12.59 -21.46 1.12
CA ARG A 40 12.33 -22.83 0.63
C ARG A 40 10.89 -23.29 0.79
N LYS A 41 10.10 -22.56 1.59
CA LYS A 41 8.66 -22.82 1.81
C LYS A 41 7.77 -21.78 1.13
N CYS A 42 8.32 -20.64 0.72
CA CYS A 42 7.58 -19.49 0.24
C CYS A 42 8.04 -19.12 -1.18
N THR A 43 7.62 -19.92 -2.18
CA THR A 43 7.94 -19.72 -3.60
C THR A 43 6.72 -20.00 -4.47
N GLY A 44 6.56 -19.27 -5.59
CA GLY A 44 5.47 -19.47 -6.54
C GLY A 44 4.10 -18.91 -6.12
N ASN A 45 4.06 -18.03 -5.12
CA ASN A 45 2.83 -17.44 -4.60
C ASN A 45 2.57 -16.05 -5.20
N VAL A 46 1.30 -15.72 -5.41
CA VAL A 46 0.84 -14.35 -5.64
C VAL A 46 0.22 -13.88 -4.33
N PHE A 47 0.77 -12.81 -3.76
CA PHE A 47 0.37 -12.31 -2.45
C PHE A 47 -0.48 -11.04 -2.56
N ILE A 48 -1.49 -10.95 -1.70
CA ILE A 48 -2.20 -9.71 -1.40
C ILE A 48 -1.58 -9.14 -0.11
N ASP A 49 -1.18 -7.88 -0.14
CA ASP A 49 -0.55 -7.16 0.96
C ASP A 49 -1.35 -7.24 2.27
N GLU A 50 -2.66 -7.02 2.22
CA GLU A 50 -3.55 -7.20 3.38
C GLU A 50 -3.54 -8.62 3.95
N GLU A 51 -3.54 -9.65 3.10
CA GLU A 51 -3.62 -11.04 3.55
C GLU A 51 -2.33 -11.47 4.23
N VAL A 52 -1.19 -11.05 3.67
CA VAL A 52 0.12 -11.25 4.29
C VAL A 52 0.16 -10.58 5.66
N LEU A 53 -0.21 -9.30 5.74
CA LEU A 53 -0.19 -8.56 6.99
C LEU A 53 -1.18 -9.13 8.02
N LYS A 54 -2.37 -9.58 7.60
CA LYS A 54 -3.32 -10.31 8.47
C LYS A 54 -2.71 -11.60 9.00
N SER A 55 -1.97 -12.35 8.19
CA SER A 55 -1.29 -13.57 8.64
C SER A 55 -0.19 -13.33 9.69
N GLU A 56 0.43 -12.15 9.65
CA GLU A 56 1.39 -11.67 10.65
C GLU A 56 0.70 -11.03 11.89
N GLY A 57 -0.64 -11.01 11.92
CA GLY A 57 -1.44 -10.52 13.04
C GLY A 57 -1.89 -9.05 12.96
N ALA A 58 -1.67 -8.37 11.82
CA ALA A 58 -2.17 -7.01 11.63
C ALA A 58 -3.70 -7.00 11.52
N SER A 59 -4.34 -6.17 12.35
CA SER A 59 -5.80 -6.00 12.38
C SER A 59 -6.27 -4.59 12.03
N ASP A 60 -5.39 -3.59 12.17
CA ASP A 60 -5.68 -2.19 11.85
C ASP A 60 -4.96 -1.79 10.56
N PHE A 61 -5.75 -1.46 9.54
CA PHE A 61 -5.25 -1.01 8.23
C PHE A 61 -5.50 0.48 7.98
N ASP A 62 -6.17 1.18 8.90
CA ASP A 62 -6.43 2.61 8.77
C ASP A 62 -5.13 3.43 8.84
N LEU A 63 -4.09 2.88 9.49
CA LEU A 63 -2.74 3.46 9.49
C LEU A 63 -2.12 3.56 8.09
N TYR A 64 -2.56 2.71 7.15
CA TYR A 64 -2.14 2.74 5.75
C TYR A 64 -3.03 3.64 4.88
N ALA A 65 -4.13 4.21 5.38
CA ALA A 65 -4.95 5.12 4.59
C ALA A 65 -4.20 6.42 4.28
N MET A 66 -4.34 6.95 3.05
CA MET A 66 -3.86 8.30 2.74
C MET A 66 -4.71 9.38 3.44
N THR A 67 -6.00 9.11 3.64
CA THR A 67 -6.93 9.95 4.41
C THR A 67 -7.80 9.04 5.29
N HIS A 68 -7.74 9.25 6.61
CA HIS A 68 -8.53 8.48 7.58
C HIS A 68 -10.04 8.67 7.36
N GLY A 69 -10.81 7.59 7.55
CA GLY A 69 -12.26 7.61 7.41
C GLY A 69 -12.78 7.72 5.98
N VAL A 70 -11.91 7.70 4.97
CA VAL A 70 -12.27 7.59 3.55
C VAL A 70 -12.17 6.13 3.15
N GLU A 71 -13.22 5.59 2.55
CA GLU A 71 -13.21 4.21 2.06
C GLU A 71 -12.15 4.07 0.94
N PRO A 72 -11.22 3.10 1.06
CA PRO A 72 -10.20 2.89 0.05
C PRO A 72 -10.82 2.30 -1.22
N LEU A 73 -10.21 2.60 -2.36
CA LEU A 73 -10.63 1.99 -3.61
C LEU A 73 -10.45 0.46 -3.53
N PRO A 74 -11.38 -0.32 -4.11
CA PRO A 74 -11.26 -1.76 -4.15
C PRO A 74 -10.00 -2.15 -4.92
N SER A 75 -9.26 -3.12 -4.39
CA SER A 75 -8.18 -3.76 -5.13
C SER A 75 -8.77 -4.60 -6.27
N PHE A 76 -8.03 -4.75 -7.36
CA PHE A 76 -8.42 -5.66 -8.44
C PHE A 76 -8.26 -7.10 -7.95
N SER A 77 -9.37 -7.80 -7.75
CA SER A 77 -9.35 -9.26 -7.62
C SER A 77 -9.38 -9.88 -9.01
N PHE A 78 -8.48 -10.84 -9.24
CA PHE A 78 -8.41 -11.67 -10.45
C PHE A 78 -9.26 -12.93 -10.31
#